data_AF-A0A5E4PPW9-F1
#
_entry.id   AF-A0A5E4PPW9-F1
#
_cell.length_a   1.000
_cell.length_b   1.000
_cell.length_c   1.000
_cell.angle_alpha   90.00
_cell.angle_beta   90.00
_cell.angle_gamma   90.00
#
_symmetry.space_group_name_H-M   'P 1'
#
loop_
_entity.id
_entity.type
_entity.pdbx_description
1 polymer ?
#
loop_
_entity_poly.entity_id
_entity_poly.type
_entity_poly.pdbx_seq_one_letter_code
_entity_poly.pdbx_strand_id
1 'polypeptide(L)'
;MFYRYIFVVGLGWAGDQPWINVTKTYAICLVICGLSVGAYPLFITNFWALTIISSVFGVSYASSYSYTPAILMELMPIDYFTIAYGFILLSQGLGHLIGPPLGGLIFDLTGSWDLTFYVGGVWLILSGLSIGIIPYTRNRRIWGKGILLKDLEEAESNKNSV
;
A
#
# COMPACT_ATOMS: atom_id res chain seq x y z
N MET A 1 12.69 7.08 -25.28
CA MET A 1 11.94 8.30 -24.88
C MET A 1 10.43 8.14 -25.09
N PHE A 2 9.94 7.69 -26.26
CA PHE A 2 8.51 7.45 -26.53
C PHE A 2 7.83 6.36 -25.67
N TYR A 3 8.51 5.25 -25.37
CA TYR A 3 7.94 4.14 -24.58
C TYR A 3 7.56 4.51 -23.14
N ARG A 4 8.19 5.54 -22.57
CA ARG A 4 7.94 5.94 -21.18
C ARG A 4 6.60 6.69 -21.01
N TYR A 5 6.09 7.28 -22.10
CA TYR A 5 4.82 8.05 -22.10
C TYR A 5 3.59 7.16 -22.29
N ILE A 6 3.66 6.12 -23.14
CA ILE A 6 2.58 5.14 -23.29
C ILE A 6 2.24 4.45 -21.97
N PHE A 7 3.25 4.17 -21.15
CA PHE A 7 3.09 3.56 -19.84
C PHE A 7 2.34 4.47 -18.85
N VAL A 8 2.70 5.75 -18.80
CA VAL A 8 2.03 6.75 -17.93
C VAL A 8 0.58 6.98 -18.36
N VAL A 9 0.30 7.00 -19.66
CA VAL A 9 -1.05 7.19 -20.21
C VAL A 9 -1.92 5.93 -20.01
N GLY A 10 -1.36 4.73 -20.18
CA GLY A 10 -2.08 3.48 -19.86
C GLY A 10 -2.39 3.32 -18.38
N LEU A 11 -1.51 3.80 -17.50
CA LEU A 11 -1.73 3.77 -16.05
C LEU A 11 -2.73 4.79 -15.54
N GLY A 12 -2.78 5.97 -16.17
CA GLY A 12 -3.87 6.92 -15.96
C GLY A 12 -5.23 6.32 -16.32
N TRP A 13 -5.29 5.51 -17.40
CA TRP A 13 -6.53 4.90 -17.85
C TRP A 13 -6.97 3.67 -17.03
N ALA A 14 -6.02 2.87 -16.54
CA ALA A 14 -6.33 1.73 -15.65
C ALA A 14 -6.71 2.16 -14.22
N GLY A 15 -6.27 3.34 -13.78
CA GLY A 15 -6.58 3.88 -12.45
C GLY A 15 -7.96 4.54 -12.32
N ASP A 16 -8.60 4.91 -13.43
CA ASP A 16 -9.83 5.72 -13.44
C ASP A 16 -11.12 4.88 -13.49
N GLN A 17 -11.09 3.56 -13.31
CA GLN A 17 -12.34 2.78 -13.30
C GLN A 17 -13.16 3.03 -12.01
N PRO A 18 -14.33 3.69 -12.10
CA PRO A 18 -15.12 4.16 -10.95
C PRO A 18 -15.92 3.05 -10.24
N TRP A 19 -15.72 1.78 -10.60
CA TRP A 19 -16.48 0.63 -10.11
C TRP A 19 -15.73 -0.27 -9.12
N ILE A 20 -14.45 0.01 -8.84
CA ILE A 20 -13.61 -0.82 -7.97
C ILE A 20 -13.38 -0.10 -6.64
N ASN A 21 -13.82 -0.71 -5.54
CA ASN A 21 -13.54 -0.21 -4.18
C ASN A 21 -12.04 0.04 -4.01
N VAL A 22 -11.68 1.26 -3.55
CA VAL A 22 -10.29 1.70 -3.35
C VAL A 22 -9.48 0.68 -2.53
N THR A 23 -10.10 0.07 -1.52
CA THR A 23 -9.49 -0.98 -0.69
C THR A 23 -9.17 -2.26 -1.46
N LYS A 24 -10.02 -2.67 -2.41
CA LYS A 24 -9.77 -3.88 -3.24
C LYS A 24 -8.64 -3.62 -4.22
N THR A 25 -8.63 -2.46 -4.89
CA THR A 25 -7.54 -2.06 -5.79
C THR A 25 -6.21 -2.02 -5.04
N TYR A 26 -6.20 -1.40 -3.85
CA TYR A 26 -5.01 -1.35 -2.98
C TYR A 26 -4.50 -2.77 -2.60
N ALA A 27 -5.41 -3.69 -2.23
CA ALA A 27 -5.05 -5.08 -1.94
C ALA A 27 -4.38 -5.78 -3.14
N ILE A 28 -4.97 -5.63 -4.33
CA ILE A 28 -4.50 -6.26 -5.57
C ILE A 28 -3.13 -5.68 -5.96
N CYS A 29 -2.94 -4.35 -5.86
CA CYS A 29 -1.67 -3.70 -6.12
C CYS A 29 -0.56 -4.22 -5.19
N LEU A 30 -0.83 -4.40 -3.89
CA LEU A 30 0.13 -4.93 -2.93
C LEU A 30 0.50 -6.40 -3.21
N VAL A 31 -0.48 -7.23 -3.60
CA VAL A 31 -0.23 -8.62 -3.96
C VAL A 31 0.63 -8.72 -5.24
N ILE A 32 0.31 -7.94 -6.27
CA ILE A 32 1.10 -7.86 -7.51
C ILE A 32 2.52 -7.37 -7.20
N CYS A 33 2.64 -6.37 -6.32
CA CYS A 33 3.92 -5.83 -5.87
C CYS A 33 4.78 -6.91 -5.19
N GLY A 34 4.21 -7.65 -4.24
CA GLY A 34 4.92 -8.73 -3.54
C GLY A 34 5.29 -9.91 -4.45
N LEU A 35 4.42 -10.29 -5.38
CA LEU A 35 4.73 -11.29 -6.43
C LEU A 35 5.89 -10.83 -7.33
N SER A 36 5.90 -9.55 -7.70
CA SER A 36 6.99 -8.97 -8.50
C SER A 36 8.32 -9.01 -7.74
N VAL A 37 8.31 -8.68 -6.44
CA VAL A 37 9.50 -8.77 -5.57
C VAL A 37 10.01 -10.21 -5.45
N GLY A 38 9.12 -11.19 -5.27
CA GLY A 38 9.51 -12.60 -5.22
C GLY A 38 10.04 -13.15 -6.55
N ALA A 39 9.67 -12.54 -7.69
CA ALA A 39 10.14 -12.93 -9.01
C ALA A 39 11.53 -12.34 -9.36
N TYR A 40 11.99 -11.29 -8.68
CA TYR A 40 13.33 -10.71 -8.89
C TYR A 40 14.49 -11.73 -8.86
N PRO A 41 14.63 -12.58 -7.83
CA PRO A 41 15.74 -13.54 -7.75
C PRO A 41 15.71 -14.58 -8.89
N LEU A 42 14.54 -14.90 -9.46
CA LEU A 42 14.41 -15.87 -10.55
C LEU A 42 14.81 -15.31 -11.92
N PHE A 43 14.77 -13.98 -12.10
CA PHE A 43 14.99 -13.31 -13.40
C PHE A 43 16.31 -12.53 -13.48
N ILE A 44 17.27 -12.79 -12.58
CA ILE A 44 18.59 -12.12 -12.55
C ILE A 44 19.37 -12.27 -13.87
N THR A 45 19.13 -13.32 -14.65
CA THR A 45 19.87 -13.62 -15.88
C THR A 45 19.44 -12.79 -17.10
N ASN A 46 18.29 -12.12 -17.05
CA ASN A 46 17.72 -11.38 -18.20
C ASN A 46 17.46 -9.91 -17.85
N PHE A 47 18.34 -9.02 -18.33
CA PHE A 47 18.24 -7.56 -18.13
C PHE A 47 16.88 -6.98 -18.58
N TRP A 48 16.34 -7.47 -19.70
CA TRP A 48 15.03 -7.05 -20.21
C TRP A 48 13.88 -7.40 -19.26
N ALA A 49 13.91 -8.60 -18.67
CA ALA A 49 12.89 -9.04 -17.70
C ALA A 49 12.95 -8.21 -16.41
N LEU A 50 14.16 -7.94 -15.90
CA LEU A 50 14.40 -7.06 -14.75
C LEU A 50 13.83 -5.65 -14.95
N THR A 51 14.02 -5.08 -16.14
CA THR A 51 13.54 -3.72 -16.46
C THR A 51 12.00 -3.66 -16.45
N ILE A 52 11.34 -4.69 -16.99
CA ILE A 52 9.88 -4.80 -17.01
C ILE A 52 9.34 -4.97 -15.59
N ILE A 53 9.88 -5.91 -14.82
CA ILE A 53 9.47 -6.18 -13.44
C ILE A 53 9.65 -4.95 -12.55
N SER A 54 10.77 -4.23 -12.69
CA SER A 54 11.01 -2.99 -11.95
C SER A 54 10.01 -1.87 -12.29
N SER A 55 9.61 -1.78 -13.55
CA SER A 55 8.62 -0.80 -13.99
C SER A 55 7.25 -1.12 -13.38
N VAL A 56 6.85 -2.40 -13.38
CA VAL A 56 5.60 -2.88 -12.78
C VAL A 56 5.60 -2.67 -11.26
N PHE A 57 6.71 -2.97 -10.59
CA PHE A 57 6.87 -2.76 -9.15
C PHE A 57 6.73 -1.28 -8.79
N GLY A 58 7.49 -0.39 -9.45
CA GLY A 58 7.49 1.04 -9.13
C GLY A 58 6.11 1.69 -9.28
N VAL A 59 5.34 1.22 -10.24
CA VAL A 59 3.98 1.69 -10.47
C VAL A 59 2.98 1.15 -9.47
N SER A 60 3.02 -0.15 -9.21
CA SER A 60 2.14 -0.77 -8.22
C SER A 60 2.37 -0.14 -6.84
N TYR A 61 3.64 0.17 -6.53
CA TYR A 61 4.04 0.88 -5.32
C TYR A 61 3.52 2.33 -5.32
N ALA A 62 3.70 3.09 -6.40
CA ALA A 62 3.22 4.47 -6.49
C ALA A 62 1.69 4.57 -6.35
N SER A 63 0.93 3.71 -7.02
CA SER A 63 -0.53 3.64 -6.88
C SER A 63 -0.95 3.37 -5.43
N SER A 64 -0.23 2.48 -4.74
CA SER A 64 -0.49 2.18 -3.34
C SER A 64 -0.35 3.43 -2.45
N TYR A 65 0.68 4.26 -2.68
CA TYR A 65 0.84 5.52 -1.95
C TYR A 65 -0.27 6.54 -2.20
N SER A 66 -0.81 6.60 -3.42
CA SER A 66 -1.92 7.50 -3.76
C SER A 66 -3.23 7.12 -3.06
N TYR A 67 -3.45 5.84 -2.75
CA TYR A 67 -4.65 5.38 -2.05
C TYR A 67 -4.60 5.59 -0.54
N THR A 68 -3.41 5.61 0.07
CA THR A 68 -3.24 5.81 1.52
C THR A 68 -4.00 7.02 2.07
N PRO A 69 -3.86 8.25 1.51
CA PRO A 69 -4.62 9.41 2.00
C PRO A 69 -6.13 9.27 1.73
N ALA A 70 -6.54 8.66 0.61
CA ALA A 70 -7.97 8.46 0.30
C ALA A 70 -8.64 7.53 1.32
N ILE A 71 -8.02 6.38 1.60
CA ILE A 71 -8.51 5.42 2.62
C ILE A 71 -8.51 6.08 4.00
N LEU A 72 -7.47 6.88 4.32
CA LEU A 72 -7.39 7.55 5.61
C LEU A 72 -8.50 8.61 5.79
N MET A 73 -8.86 9.37 4.74
CA MET A 73 -9.99 10.31 4.78
C MET A 73 -11.35 9.60 4.93
N GLU A 74 -11.47 8.35 4.47
CA GLU A 74 -12.68 7.55 4.72
C GLU A 74 -12.76 7.02 6.15
N LEU A 75 -11.61 6.84 6.82
CA LEU A 75 -11.53 6.29 8.19
C LEU A 75 -11.53 7.37 9.29
N MET A 76 -11.04 8.57 9.01
CA MET A 76 -10.83 9.64 9.99
C MET A 76 -11.66 10.89 9.65
N PRO A 77 -12.10 11.68 10.64
CA PRO A 77 -12.61 13.04 10.40
C PRO A 77 -11.52 13.93 9.83
N ILE A 78 -11.92 14.95 9.06
CA ILE A 78 -11.00 15.83 8.35
C ILE A 78 -10.08 16.62 9.30
N ASP A 79 -10.54 16.94 10.50
CA ASP A 79 -9.78 17.68 11.51
C ASP A 79 -8.54 16.94 12.03
N TYR A 80 -8.61 15.61 12.10
CA TYR A 80 -7.51 14.77 12.60
C TYR A 80 -6.75 14.04 11.48
N PHE A 81 -7.13 14.26 10.22
CA PHE A 81 -6.53 13.61 9.06
C PHE A 81 -5.01 13.84 9.00
N THR A 82 -4.56 15.09 9.16
CA THR A 82 -3.14 15.47 9.08
C THR A 82 -2.32 14.82 10.20
N ILE A 83 -2.88 14.75 11.42
CA ILE A 83 -2.20 14.14 12.57
C ILE A 83 -2.03 12.64 12.35
N ALA A 84 -3.08 11.95 11.90
CA ALA A 84 -3.02 10.52 11.61
C ALA A 84 -2.09 10.20 10.44
N TYR A 85 -2.15 10.99 9.36
CA TYR A 85 -1.25 10.83 8.22
C TYR A 85 0.21 11.07 8.63
N GLY A 86 0.47 12.06 9.50
CA GLY A 86 1.77 12.28 10.11
C GLY A 86 2.29 11.08 10.90
N PHE A 87 1.43 10.40 11.67
CA PHE A 87 1.78 9.16 12.37
C PHE A 87 2.11 8.00 11.41
N ILE A 88 1.34 7.85 10.33
CA ILE A 88 1.62 6.85 9.29
C ILE A 88 3.00 7.12 8.67
N LEU A 89 3.28 8.37 8.30
CA LEU A 89 4.57 8.77 7.74
C LEU A 89 5.73 8.54 8.72
N LEU A 90 5.53 8.81 10.02
CA LEU A 90 6.54 8.54 11.05
C LEU A 90 6.85 7.04 11.11
N SER A 91 5.81 6.19 11.16
CA SER A 91 5.97 4.73 11.16
C SER A 91 6.70 4.22 9.92
N GLN A 92 6.39 4.82 8.76
CA GLN A 92 7.03 4.49 7.50
C GLN A 92 8.49 4.95 7.46
N GLY A 93 8.79 6.12 8.02
CA GLY A 93 10.15 6.61 8.21
C GLY A 93 11.00 5.67 9.05
N LEU A 94 10.45 5.15 10.17
CA LEU A 94 11.11 4.13 10.99
C LEU A 94 11.36 2.85 10.19
N GLY A 95 10.37 2.41 9.40
CA GLY A 95 10.51 1.27 8.50
C GLY A 95 11.64 1.46 7.48
N HIS A 96 11.75 2.63 6.86
CA HIS A 96 12.84 2.94 5.92
C HIS A 96 14.21 3.07 6.59
N LEU A 97 14.27 3.47 7.87
CA LEU A 97 15.51 3.52 8.62
C LEU A 97 15.99 2.12 9.03
N ILE A 98 15.05 1.25 9.44
CA ILE A 98 15.34 -0.12 9.91
C ILE A 98 15.50 -1.09 8.74
N GLY A 99 14.87 -0.83 7.59
CA GLY A 99 14.90 -1.70 6.41
C GLY A 99 16.32 -2.03 5.93
N PRO A 100 17.18 -1.03 5.64
CA PRO A 100 18.56 -1.27 5.21
C PRO A 100 19.43 -2.07 6.21
N PRO A 101 19.50 -1.74 7.52
CA PRO A 101 20.29 -2.53 8.46
C PRO A 101 19.72 -3.94 8.67
N LEU A 102 18.39 -4.10 8.65
CA LEU A 102 17.77 -5.44 8.71
C LEU A 102 18.09 -6.26 7.45
N GLY A 103 18.03 -5.66 6.27
CA GLY A 103 18.38 -6.30 5.00
C GLY A 103 19.86 -6.69 4.93
N GLY A 104 20.75 -5.83 5.43
CA GLY A 104 22.18 -6.13 5.57
C GLY A 104 22.44 -7.29 6.53
N LEU A 105 21.77 -7.31 7.69
CA LEU A 105 21.90 -8.39 8.66
C LEU A 105 21.41 -9.74 8.09
N ILE A 106 20.29 -9.75 7.35
CA ILE A 106 19.77 -10.97 6.71
C ILE A 106 20.75 -11.48 5.64
N PHE A 107 21.38 -10.55 4.91
CA PHE A 107 22.44 -10.88 3.95
C PHE A 107 23.66 -11.47 4.66
N ASP A 108 24.12 -10.89 5.77
CA ASP A 108 25.28 -11.36 6.54
C ASP A 108 25.05 -12.74 7.16
N LEU A 109 23.82 -13.05 7.60
CA LEU A 109 23.48 -14.35 8.19
C LEU A 109 23.33 -15.48 7.17
N THR A 110 22.81 -15.17 5.99
CA THR A 110 22.44 -16.19 4.98
C THR A 110 23.48 -16.32 3.86
N GLY A 111 24.21 -15.26 3.55
CA GLY A 111 25.17 -15.21 2.44
C GLY A 111 24.54 -15.10 1.04
N SER A 112 23.21 -14.95 0.93
CA SER A 112 22.49 -14.84 -0.35
C SER A 112 21.43 -13.75 -0.32
N TRP A 113 21.33 -12.93 -1.38
CA TRP A 113 20.32 -11.88 -1.52
C TRP A 113 18.92 -12.42 -1.80
N ASP A 114 18.80 -13.63 -2.35
CA ASP A 114 17.52 -14.23 -2.73
C ASP A 114 16.56 -14.32 -1.56
N LEU A 115 17.07 -14.66 -0.37
CA LEU A 115 16.27 -14.78 0.84
C LEU A 115 15.71 -13.43 1.32
N THR A 116 16.46 -12.34 1.19
CA THR A 116 15.98 -10.98 1.51
C THR A 116 14.82 -10.58 0.60
N PHE A 117 14.91 -10.91 -0.70
CA PHE A 117 13.83 -10.66 -1.66
C PHE A 117 12.59 -11.52 -1.39
N TYR A 118 12.77 -12.80 -1.05
CA TYR A 118 11.65 -13.67 -0.67
C TYR A 118 10.94 -13.17 0.60
N VAL A 119 11.70 -12.85 1.65
CA VAL A 119 11.14 -12.33 2.91
C VAL A 119 10.38 -11.02 2.67
N GLY A 120 10.96 -10.09 1.90
CA GLY A 120 10.30 -8.83 1.54
C GLY A 120 9.02 -9.04 0.72
N GLY A 121 9.06 -9.93 -0.28
CA GLY A 121 7.90 -10.26 -1.11
C GLY A 121 6.76 -10.91 -0.31
N VAL A 122 7.08 -11.86 0.58
CA VAL A 122 6.10 -12.49 1.48
C VAL A 122 5.47 -11.46 2.42
N TRP A 123 6.26 -10.54 2.97
CA TRP A 123 5.75 -9.49 3.86
C TRP A 123 4.78 -8.55 3.14
N LEU A 124 5.06 -8.21 1.88
CA LEU A 124 4.15 -7.40 1.04
C LEU A 124 2.85 -8.14 0.71
N ILE A 125 2.93 -9.43 0.38
CA ILE A 125 1.74 -10.27 0.15
C ILE A 125 0.89 -10.37 1.42
N LEU A 126 1.54 -10.56 2.57
CA LEU A 126 0.85 -10.63 3.87
C LEU A 126 0.15 -9.31 4.21
N SER A 127 0.78 -8.17 3.90
CA SER A 127 0.17 -6.85 4.01
C SER A 127 -1.04 -6.69 3.08
N GLY A 128 -0.90 -7.05 1.80
CA GLY A 128 -2.00 -7.03 0.82
C GLY A 128 -3.17 -7.93 1.22
N LEU A 129 -2.89 -9.12 1.76
CA LEU A 129 -3.90 -10.04 2.27
C LEU A 129 -4.60 -9.47 3.52
N SER A 130 -3.85 -8.85 4.43
CA SER A 130 -4.39 -8.20 5.63
C SER A 130 -5.37 -7.09 5.26
N ILE A 131 -5.03 -6.28 4.26
CA ILE A 131 -5.93 -5.27 3.70
C ILE A 131 -7.14 -5.92 2.99
N GLY A 132 -6.94 -7.02 2.27
CA GLY A 132 -8.01 -7.75 1.58
C GLY A 132 -9.02 -8.41 2.54
N ILE A 133 -8.60 -8.68 3.78
CA ILE A 133 -9.46 -9.16 4.86
C ILE A 133 -10.36 -8.05 5.41
N ILE A 134 -9.99 -6.77 5.29
CA ILE A 134 -10.79 -5.62 5.75
C ILE A 134 -12.16 -5.55 5.03
N PRO A 135 -12.28 -5.62 3.69
CA PRO A 135 -13.57 -5.63 3.03
C PRO A 135 -14.34 -6.93 3.28
N TYR A 136 -13.65 -8.08 3.46
CA TYR A 136 -14.30 -9.35 3.81
C TYR A 136 -14.90 -9.32 5.22
N THR A 137 -14.20 -8.66 6.15
CA THR A 137 -14.63 -8.52 7.55
C THR A 137 -15.35 -7.20 7.83
N ARG A 138 -15.67 -6.40 6.80
CA ARG A 138 -16.58 -5.25 6.92
C ARG A 138 -17.98 -5.66 7.43
N ASN A 139 -18.30 -6.96 7.46
CA ASN A 139 -19.49 -7.50 8.12
C ASN A 139 -19.34 -7.72 9.64
N ARG A 140 -18.14 -7.54 10.22
CA ARG A 140 -17.90 -7.53 11.68
C ARG A 140 -16.85 -6.47 12.01
N ARG A 141 -17.28 -5.34 12.60
CA ARG A 141 -16.38 -4.38 13.24
C ARG A 141 -15.53 -5.11 14.30
N ILE A 142 -14.27 -5.45 13.99
CA ILE A 142 -13.41 -6.23 14.90
C ILE A 142 -12.75 -5.35 15.96
N TRP A 143 -12.47 -4.07 15.67
CA TRP A 143 -11.83 -3.19 16.65
C TRP A 143 -12.20 -1.72 16.41
N GLY A 144 -12.75 -1.10 17.46
CA GLY A 144 -13.26 0.27 17.44
C GLY A 144 -14.78 0.35 17.66
N LYS A 145 -15.22 0.22 18.91
CA LYS A 145 -16.44 0.89 19.41
C LYS A 145 -16.13 2.35 19.78
N GLY A 146 -15.28 3.01 18.99
CA GLY A 146 -15.18 4.46 19.05
C GLY A 146 -16.38 5.00 18.31
N ILE A 147 -17.16 5.86 18.96
CA ILE A 147 -18.07 6.78 18.26
C ILE A 147 -17.22 7.43 17.15
N LEU A 148 -17.63 7.36 15.88
CA LEU A 148 -16.88 8.12 14.89
C LEU A 148 -17.06 9.58 15.29
N LEU A 149 -15.98 10.32 15.40
CA LEU A 149 -16.04 11.78 15.57
C LEU A 149 -16.88 12.41 14.43
N LYS A 150 -16.96 11.74 13.27
CA LYS A 150 -17.88 12.04 12.17
C LYS A 150 -19.37 11.89 12.56
N ASP A 151 -19.71 10.90 13.40
CA ASP A 151 -21.06 10.75 13.99
C ASP A 151 -21.31 11.81 15.08
N LEU A 152 -20.26 12.32 15.74
CA LEU A 152 -20.37 13.39 16.74
C LEU A 152 -20.53 14.78 16.12
N GLU A 153 -19.84 15.07 15.01
CA GLU A 153 -20.03 16.30 14.24
C GLU A 153 -21.41 16.37 13.58
N GLU A 154 -21.94 15.26 13.06
CA GLU A 154 -23.34 15.20 12.57
C GLU A 154 -24.35 15.42 13.70
N ALA A 155 -24.07 14.90 14.91
CA ALA A 155 -24.92 15.11 16.08
C ALA A 155 -24.87 16.55 16.63
N GLU A 156 -23.71 17.24 16.58
CA GLU A 156 -23.61 18.66 16.96
C GLU A 156 -24.19 19.61 15.89
N SER A 157 -23.99 19.33 14.61
CA SER A 157 -24.56 20.13 13.51
C SER A 157 -26.09 20.11 13.50
N ASN A 158 -26.70 18.94 13.76
CA ASN A 158 -28.15 18.79 13.87
C ASN A 158 -28.72 19.45 15.14
N LYS A 159 -27.92 19.61 16.19
CA LYS A 159 -28.35 20.29 17.43
C LYS A 159 -28.29 21.81 17.35
N ASN A 160 -27.43 22.36 16.48
CA ASN A 160 -27.30 23.79 16.23
C ASN A 160 -28.23 24.32 15.13
N SER A 161 -29.05 23.45 14.54
CA SER A 161 -30.05 23.78 13.51
C SER A 161 -31.51 23.65 13.98
N VAL A 162 -31.73 23.45 15.29
CA VAL A 162 -33.06 23.46 15.95
C VAL A 162 -33.15 24.59 16.96
#